data_AF-A0A0Q0E5A2-F1
#
_entry.id   AF-A0A0Q0E5A2-F1
#
_cell.length_a   1.000
_cell.length_b   1.000
_cell.length_c   1.000
_cell.angle_alpha   90.00
_cell.angle_beta   90.00
_cell.angle_gamma   90.00
#
_symmetry.space_group_name_H-M   'P 1'
#
loop_
_entity.id
_entity.type
_entity.pdbx_description
1 polymer ?
#
loop_
_entity_poly.entity_id
_entity_poly.type
_entity_poly.pdbx_seq_one_letter_code
_entity_poly.pdbx_strand_id
1 'polypeptide(L)'
;MLDWLKTNATAARDKLASEVSKFKNREFMDAVVSGCALVSAADGDISSSEKQKMAGFIQNSQELKVFDMKEVIQGFQEACSKFEFDFEIGRAEALKTIGKIKKKEDASRLLVRVCCAIGGADGSFDEKEREVCRTICRELGLNPSDFDL
;
A
#
# COMPACT_ATOMS: atom_id res chain seq x y z
N MET A 1 7.01 16.76 6.56
CA MET A 1 7.38 15.41 7.07
C MET A 1 6.14 14.80 7.68
N LEU A 2 5.16 14.47 6.82
CA LEU A 2 3.91 13.78 7.19
C LEU A 2 3.31 14.23 8.53
N ASP A 3 3.15 15.54 8.73
CA ASP A 3 2.63 16.12 9.97
C ASP A 3 1.22 15.61 10.30
N TRP A 4 0.44 15.22 9.28
CA TRP A 4 -0.88 14.60 9.44
C TRP A 4 -0.83 13.19 10.08
N LEU A 5 0.27 12.44 9.90
CA LEU A 5 0.51 11.17 10.59
C LEU A 5 0.98 11.39 12.03
N LYS A 6 1.77 12.46 12.28
CA LYS A 6 2.35 12.73 13.61
C LYS A 6 1.36 13.29 14.63
N THR A 7 0.41 14.13 14.22
CA THR A 7 -0.48 14.80 15.19
C THR A 7 -1.60 13.89 15.71
N ASN A 8 -1.93 12.79 15.02
CA ASN A 8 -2.96 11.82 15.46
C ASN A 8 -2.91 10.50 14.65
N ALA A 9 -1.78 9.79 14.64
CA ALA A 9 -1.63 8.52 13.91
C ALA A 9 -2.80 7.55 14.12
N THR A 10 -3.31 7.43 15.35
CA THR A 10 -4.45 6.57 15.68
C THR A 10 -5.75 7.05 15.06
N ALA A 11 -6.12 8.33 15.19
CA ALA A 11 -7.37 8.84 14.61
C ALA A 11 -7.33 8.89 13.07
N ALA A 12 -6.14 9.14 12.50
CA ALA A 12 -5.91 9.03 11.06
C ALA A 12 -6.11 7.59 10.57
N ARG A 13 -5.56 6.60 11.29
CA ARG A 13 -5.78 5.16 11.05
C ARG A 13 -7.23 4.74 11.22
N ASP A 14 -7.93 5.21 12.25
CA ASP A 14 -9.35 4.91 12.45
C ASP A 14 -10.22 5.46 11.31
N LYS A 15 -9.91 6.67 10.85
CA LYS A 15 -10.59 7.27 9.69
C LYS A 15 -10.30 6.48 8.42
N LEU A 16 -9.05 6.09 8.19
CA LEU A 16 -8.67 5.21 7.09
C LEU A 16 -9.44 3.89 7.16
N ALA A 17 -9.52 3.25 8.31
CA ALA A 17 -10.26 2.00 8.50
C ALA A 17 -11.77 2.16 8.21
N SER A 18 -12.37 3.27 8.63
CA SER A 18 -13.75 3.58 8.28
C SER A 18 -13.94 3.76 6.77
N GLU A 19 -13.01 4.44 6.09
CA GLU A 19 -13.06 4.59 4.64
C GLU A 19 -12.83 3.26 3.91
N VAL A 20 -11.90 2.42 4.36
CA VAL A 20 -11.68 1.09 3.78
C VAL A 20 -12.93 0.22 3.98
N SER A 21 -13.61 0.33 5.12
CA SER A 21 -14.85 -0.40 5.37
C SER A 21 -15.98 -0.08 4.38
N LYS A 22 -15.95 1.11 3.75
CA LYS A 22 -16.87 1.50 2.68
C LYS A 22 -16.50 0.86 1.33
N PHE A 23 -15.21 0.54 1.14
CA PHE A 23 -14.65 -0.06 -0.07
C PHE A 23 -14.29 -1.54 0.14
N LYS A 24 -15.23 -2.35 0.64
CA LYS A 24 -15.09 -3.80 0.81
C LYS A 24 -15.23 -4.59 -0.50
N ASN A 25 -14.54 -4.19 -1.57
CA ASN A 25 -14.51 -4.94 -2.82
C ASN A 25 -13.14 -5.63 -3.01
N ARG A 26 -13.17 -6.81 -3.63
CA ARG A 26 -11.97 -7.60 -3.91
C ARG A 26 -10.92 -6.83 -4.71
N GLU A 27 -11.36 -5.99 -5.65
CA GLU A 27 -10.44 -5.15 -6.44
C GLU A 27 -9.65 -4.15 -5.58
N PHE A 28 -10.26 -3.61 -4.52
CA PHE A 28 -9.55 -2.69 -3.63
C PHE A 28 -8.56 -3.44 -2.75
N MET A 29 -8.96 -4.60 -2.23
CA MET A 29 -8.05 -5.48 -1.49
C MET A 29 -6.83 -5.86 -2.34
N ASP A 30 -7.05 -6.33 -3.57
CA ASP A 30 -5.99 -6.67 -4.53
C ASP A 30 -5.06 -5.47 -4.80
N ALA A 31 -5.62 -4.26 -4.92
CA ALA A 31 -4.85 -3.04 -5.13
C ALA A 31 -4.01 -2.64 -3.90
N VAL A 32 -4.57 -2.76 -2.69
CA VAL A 32 -3.84 -2.50 -1.43
C VAL A 32 -2.69 -3.47 -1.28
N VAL A 33 -2.97 -4.76 -1.44
CA VAL A 33 -1.98 -5.82 -1.38
C VAL A 33 -0.85 -5.61 -2.40
N SER A 34 -1.21 -5.28 -3.64
CA SER A 34 -0.25 -4.97 -4.70
C SER A 34 0.58 -3.72 -4.37
N GLY A 35 -0.05 -2.69 -3.79
CA GLY A 35 0.62 -1.48 -3.33
C GLY A 35 1.61 -1.77 -2.19
N CYS A 36 1.23 -2.60 -1.22
CA CYS A 36 2.12 -3.05 -0.15
C CYS A 36 3.34 -3.77 -0.70
N ALA A 37 3.15 -4.71 -1.64
CA ALA A 37 4.24 -5.43 -2.28
C ALA A 37 5.18 -4.48 -3.06
N LEU A 38 4.63 -3.48 -3.74
CA LEU A 38 5.41 -2.49 -4.49
C LEU A 38 6.26 -1.60 -3.57
N VAL A 39 5.71 -1.20 -2.41
CA VAL A 39 6.45 -0.45 -1.37
C VAL A 39 7.50 -1.33 -0.71
N SER A 40 7.17 -2.59 -0.39
CA SER A 40 8.13 -3.57 0.13
C SER A 40 9.29 -3.83 -0.83
N ALA A 41 9.06 -3.70 -2.14
CA ALA A 41 10.08 -3.88 -3.16
C ALA A 41 10.76 -2.55 -3.59
N ALA A 42 10.60 -1.47 -2.82
CA ALA A 42 11.09 -0.15 -3.22
C ALA A 42 12.61 -0.08 -3.41
N ASP A 43 13.37 -0.95 -2.75
CA ASP A 43 14.82 -1.01 -2.86
C ASP A 43 15.32 -1.81 -4.08
N GLY A 44 14.41 -2.50 -4.78
CA GLY A 44 14.66 -3.32 -5.97
C GLY A 44 14.63 -4.83 -5.72
N ASP A 45 14.48 -5.27 -4.47
CA ASP A 45 14.32 -6.68 -4.08
C ASP A 45 13.20 -6.78 -3.05
N ILE A 46 12.72 -7.98 -2.73
CA ILE A 46 11.78 -8.14 -1.62
C ILE A 46 12.30 -9.18 -0.64
N SER A 47 13.00 -8.69 0.38
CA SER A 47 13.64 -9.57 1.34
C SER A 47 12.59 -10.30 2.20
N SER A 48 12.92 -11.53 2.64
CA SER A 48 12.07 -12.28 3.57
C SER A 48 11.75 -11.50 4.85
N SER A 49 12.67 -10.63 5.28
CA SER A 49 12.49 -9.73 6.44
C SER A 49 11.41 -8.69 6.16
N GLU A 50 11.43 -8.02 5.01
CA GLU A 50 10.42 -7.04 4.62
C GLU A 50 9.05 -7.69 4.44
N LYS A 51 8.99 -8.89 3.87
CA LYS A 51 7.74 -9.66 3.78
C LYS A 51 7.15 -9.94 5.15
N GLN A 52 7.96 -10.38 6.10
CA GLN A 52 7.51 -10.65 7.46
C GLN A 52 7.06 -9.38 8.18
N LYS A 53 7.82 -8.29 8.06
CA LYS A 53 7.43 -6.97 8.58
C LYS A 53 6.08 -6.54 8.00
N MET A 54 5.92 -6.65 6.69
CA MET A 54 4.71 -6.25 5.98
C MET A 54 3.50 -7.13 6.33
N ALA A 55 3.69 -8.45 6.40
CA ALA A 55 2.66 -9.37 6.86
C ALA A 55 2.21 -9.05 8.29
N GLY A 56 3.15 -8.73 9.18
CA GLY A 56 2.87 -8.27 10.54
C GLY A 56 2.11 -6.94 10.56
N PHE A 57 2.47 -5.99 9.68
CA PHE A 57 1.76 -4.72 9.55
C PHE A 57 0.32 -4.93 9.05
N ILE A 58 0.13 -5.78 8.04
CA ILE A 58 -1.17 -6.13 7.48
C ILE A 58 -2.06 -6.76 8.56
N GLN A 59 -1.53 -7.71 9.34
CA GLN A 59 -2.26 -8.36 10.43
C GLN A 59 -2.65 -7.39 11.56
N ASN A 60 -1.80 -6.39 11.85
CA ASN A 60 -2.04 -5.42 12.91
C ASN A 60 -2.81 -4.18 12.44
N SER A 61 -2.92 -3.94 11.13
CA SER A 61 -3.63 -2.81 10.55
C SER A 61 -5.13 -2.94 10.75
N GLN A 62 -5.71 -1.99 11.48
CA GLN A 62 -7.16 -1.93 11.68
C GLN A 62 -7.89 -1.63 10.38
N GLU A 63 -7.20 -0.98 9.44
CA GLU A 63 -7.68 -0.64 8.11
C GLU A 63 -7.97 -1.87 7.25
N LEU A 64 -7.14 -2.91 7.39
CA LEU A 64 -7.25 -4.14 6.62
C LEU A 64 -8.08 -5.22 7.32
N LYS A 65 -8.36 -5.07 8.62
CA LYS A 65 -9.25 -5.99 9.39
C LYS A 65 -10.68 -6.06 8.86
N VAL A 66 -11.08 -5.13 8.00
CA VAL A 66 -12.36 -5.13 7.31
C VAL A 66 -12.45 -6.18 6.19
N PHE A 67 -11.30 -6.70 5.75
CA PHE A 67 -11.16 -7.80 4.80
C PHE A 67 -10.78 -9.10 5.52
N ASP A 68 -10.97 -10.24 4.85
CA ASP A 68 -10.49 -11.52 5.36
C ASP A 68 -8.95 -11.53 5.34
N MET A 69 -8.35 -11.60 6.52
CA MET A 69 -6.90 -11.51 6.65
C MET A 69 -6.16 -12.67 5.98
N LYS A 70 -6.79 -13.83 5.82
CA LYS A 70 -6.19 -14.93 5.05
C LYS A 70 -6.10 -14.55 3.57
N GLU A 71 -7.15 -13.95 3.01
CA GLU A 71 -7.13 -13.51 1.61
C GLU A 71 -6.10 -12.40 1.37
N VAL A 72 -6.03 -11.42 2.29
CA VAL A 72 -5.04 -10.32 2.18
C VAL A 72 -3.61 -10.85 2.26
N ILE A 73 -3.32 -11.75 3.20
CA ILE A 73 -1.99 -12.37 3.33
C ILE A 73 -1.67 -13.22 2.12
N GLN A 74 -2.62 -14.01 1.63
CA GLN A 74 -2.42 -14.85 0.44
C GLN A 74 -2.13 -14.00 -0.79
N GLY A 75 -2.92 -12.97 -1.05
CA GLY A 75 -2.68 -12.05 -2.16
C GLY A 75 -1.33 -11.36 -2.03
N PHE A 76 -0.90 -11.01 -0.80
CA PHE A 76 0.39 -10.38 -0.55
C PHE A 76 1.53 -11.33 -0.88
N GLN A 77 1.44 -12.57 -0.43
CA GLN A 77 2.42 -13.60 -0.77
C GLN A 77 2.49 -13.83 -2.28
N GLU A 78 1.36 -13.91 -2.97
CA GLU A 78 1.32 -14.05 -4.44
C GLU A 78 1.94 -12.86 -5.15
N ALA A 79 1.65 -11.62 -4.72
CA ALA A 79 2.26 -10.42 -5.25
C ALA A 79 3.79 -10.45 -5.03
N CYS A 80 4.21 -10.75 -3.81
CA CYS A 80 5.63 -10.88 -3.45
C CYS A 80 6.37 -11.93 -4.27
N SER A 81 5.75 -13.09 -4.54
CA SER A 81 6.37 -14.14 -5.36
C SER A 81 6.60 -13.71 -6.80
N LYS A 82 5.79 -12.78 -7.32
CA LYS A 82 6.01 -12.22 -8.66
C LYS A 82 7.20 -11.28 -8.67
N PHE A 83 7.37 -10.47 -7.62
CA PHE A 83 8.58 -9.64 -7.44
C PHE A 83 9.85 -10.48 -7.26
N GLU A 84 9.78 -11.60 -6.53
CA GLU A 84 10.91 -12.54 -6.41
C GLU A 84 11.26 -13.22 -7.73
N PHE A 85 10.26 -13.50 -8.56
CA PHE A 85 10.48 -14.12 -9.86
C PHE A 85 11.13 -13.15 -10.83
N ASP A 86 10.55 -11.95 -10.97
CA ASP A 86 11.10 -10.88 -11.78
C ASP A 86 10.52 -9.53 -11.31
N PHE A 87 11.43 -8.63 -10.92
CA PHE A 87 11.05 -7.34 -10.37
C PHE A 87 10.20 -6.49 -11.34
N GLU A 88 10.55 -6.47 -12.64
CA GLU A 88 9.83 -5.68 -13.63
C GLU A 88 8.43 -6.25 -13.89
N ILE A 89 8.31 -7.59 -13.95
CA ILE A 89 7.01 -8.26 -14.08
C ILE A 89 6.14 -8.01 -12.85
N GLY A 90 6.69 -8.20 -11.64
CA GLY A 90 6.00 -7.96 -10.39
C GLY A 90 5.49 -6.52 -10.30
N ARG A 91 6.34 -5.55 -10.64
CA ARG A 91 5.98 -4.13 -10.69
C ARG A 91 4.87 -3.85 -11.70
N ALA A 92 4.98 -4.39 -12.92
CA ALA A 92 3.97 -4.18 -13.97
C ALA A 92 2.61 -4.76 -13.58
N GLU A 93 2.57 -5.96 -12.99
CA GLU A 93 1.32 -6.58 -12.53
C GLU A 93 0.70 -5.86 -11.34
N ALA A 94 1.52 -5.40 -10.41
CA ALA A 94 1.06 -4.63 -9.26
C ALA A 94 0.47 -3.28 -9.72
N LEU A 95 1.17 -2.55 -10.60
CA LEU A 95 0.64 -1.31 -11.20
C LEU A 95 -0.63 -1.54 -11.99
N LYS A 96 -0.73 -2.63 -12.77
CA LYS A 96 -1.95 -2.99 -13.50
C LYS A 96 -3.13 -3.24 -12.56
N THR A 97 -2.89 -3.88 -11.42
CA THR A 97 -3.92 -4.15 -10.41
C THR A 97 -4.36 -2.86 -9.72
N ILE A 98 -3.41 -2.01 -9.33
CA ILE A 98 -3.65 -0.66 -8.79
C ILE A 98 -4.45 0.19 -9.80
N GLY A 99 -4.10 0.14 -11.08
CA GLY A 99 -4.78 0.85 -12.15
C GLY A 99 -6.27 0.51 -12.29
N LYS A 100 -6.73 -0.65 -11.79
CA LYS A 100 -8.16 -1.01 -11.80
C LYS A 100 -8.98 -0.08 -10.91
N ILE A 101 -8.42 0.40 -9.80
CA ILE A 101 -9.11 1.31 -8.88
C ILE A 101 -8.99 2.78 -9.28
N LYS A 102 -8.23 3.12 -10.32
CA LYS A 102 -8.04 4.48 -10.85
C LYS A 102 -9.35 5.25 -11.07
N LYS A 103 -10.41 4.56 -11.49
CA LYS A 103 -11.74 5.17 -11.69
C LYS A 103 -12.46 5.55 -10.39
N LYS A 104 -11.98 5.07 -9.24
CA LYS A 104 -12.53 5.31 -7.91
C LYS A 104 -11.55 6.23 -7.18
N GLU A 105 -11.77 7.54 -7.26
CA GLU A 105 -10.88 8.53 -6.64
C GLU A 105 -10.71 8.30 -5.13
N ASP A 106 -11.80 8.08 -4.41
CA ASP A 106 -11.75 7.85 -2.95
C ASP A 106 -10.89 6.62 -2.60
N ALA A 107 -11.10 5.51 -3.30
CA ALA A 107 -10.30 4.30 -3.13
C ALA A 107 -8.83 4.53 -3.52
N SER A 108 -8.57 5.27 -4.61
CA SER A 108 -7.22 5.58 -5.06
C SER A 108 -6.46 6.41 -4.02
N ARG A 109 -7.10 7.45 -3.47
CA ARG A 109 -6.52 8.29 -2.41
C ARG A 109 -6.26 7.49 -1.15
N LEU A 110 -7.18 6.59 -0.82
CA LEU A 110 -7.07 5.71 0.34
C LEU A 110 -5.89 4.75 0.21
N LEU A 111 -5.71 4.14 -0.97
CA LEU A 111 -4.56 3.28 -1.27
C LEU A 111 -3.23 4.01 -1.04
N VAL A 112 -3.09 5.23 -1.60
CA VAL A 112 -1.86 6.01 -1.44
C VAL A 112 -1.57 6.31 0.03
N ARG A 113 -2.59 6.67 0.83
CA ARG A 113 -2.40 6.92 2.26
C ARG A 113 -1.94 5.67 3.00
N VAL A 114 -2.49 4.50 2.67
CA VAL A 114 -2.07 3.21 3.23
C VAL A 114 -0.61 2.94 2.87
N CYS A 115 -0.22 3.10 1.60
CA CYS A 115 1.18 2.96 1.16
C CYS A 115 2.13 3.92 1.90
N CYS A 116 1.74 5.17 2.12
CA CYS A 116 2.56 6.13 2.88
C CYS A 116 2.68 5.76 4.36
N ALA A 117 1.58 5.30 4.98
CA ALA A 117 1.59 4.85 6.38
C ALA A 117 2.44 3.59 6.58
N ILE A 118 2.53 2.76 5.54
CA ILE A 118 3.38 1.58 5.48
C ILE A 118 4.85 1.95 5.34
N GLY A 119 5.20 2.79 4.35
CA GLY A 119 6.59 3.23 4.17
C GLY A 119 7.11 3.98 5.38
N GLY A 120 6.28 4.80 6.03
CA GLY A 120 6.64 5.48 7.27
C GLY A 120 6.63 4.61 8.55
N ALA A 121 6.33 3.30 8.47
CA ALA A 121 6.10 2.47 9.65
C ALA A 121 7.37 2.20 10.47
N ASP A 122 8.54 2.15 9.83
CA ASP A 122 9.85 1.94 10.50
C ASP A 122 10.47 3.28 10.98
N GLY A 123 9.75 4.39 10.83
CA GLY A 123 10.16 5.72 11.32
C GLY A 123 11.11 6.50 10.39
N SER A 124 11.74 5.85 9.40
CA SER A 124 12.27 6.50 8.20
C SER A 124 11.27 6.34 7.06
N PHE A 125 11.11 7.39 6.24
CA PHE A 125 10.39 7.28 4.98
C PHE A 125 11.36 7.73 3.90
N ASP A 126 12.06 6.74 3.34
CA ASP A 126 13.22 6.97 2.51
C ASP A 126 12.82 7.38 1.08
N GLU A 127 13.74 8.02 0.35
CA GLU A 127 13.43 8.58 -0.97
C GLU A 127 12.93 7.52 -1.97
N LYS A 128 13.40 6.28 -1.86
CA LYS A 128 12.93 5.14 -2.68
C LYS A 128 11.46 4.80 -2.42
N GLU A 129 11.04 4.77 -1.16
CA GLU A 129 9.65 4.49 -0.79
C GLU A 129 8.72 5.63 -1.22
N ARG A 130 9.23 6.88 -1.12
CA ARG A 130 8.54 8.07 -1.63
C ARG A 130 8.38 8.01 -3.15
N GLU A 131 9.41 7.60 -3.87
CA GLU A 131 9.38 7.43 -5.33
C GLU A 131 8.37 6.35 -5.76
N VAL A 132 8.29 5.24 -5.04
CA VAL A 132 7.25 4.23 -5.24
C VAL A 132 5.85 4.84 -5.03
N CYS A 133 5.63 5.55 -3.92
CA CYS A 133 4.34 6.18 -3.65
C CYS A 133 3.98 7.23 -4.71
N ARG A 134 4.96 8.02 -5.20
CA ARG A 134 4.79 8.95 -6.33
C ARG A 134 4.41 8.23 -7.61
N THR A 135 5.00 7.06 -7.87
CA THR A 135 4.67 6.22 -9.03
C THR A 135 3.22 5.74 -8.95
N ILE A 136 2.79 5.26 -7.79
CA ILE A 136 1.40 4.85 -7.54
C ILE A 136 0.44 6.03 -7.74
N CYS A 137 0.79 7.22 -7.25
CA CYS A 137 0.00 8.44 -7.48
C CYS A 137 -0.17 8.73 -8.97
N ARG A 138 0.93 8.72 -9.74
CA ARG A 138 0.91 8.96 -11.19
C ARG A 138 0.03 7.94 -11.92
N GLU A 139 0.14 6.67 -11.56
CA GLU A 139 -0.66 5.58 -12.17
C GLU A 139 -2.16 5.83 -11.94
N LEU A 140 -2.53 6.20 -10.71
CA LEU A 140 -3.90 6.51 -10.31
C LEU A 140 -4.39 7.89 -10.78
N GLY A 141 -3.53 8.72 -11.38
CA GLY A 141 -3.87 10.09 -11.77
C GLY A 141 -4.06 11.05 -10.60
N LEU A 142 -3.45 10.75 -9.45
CA LEU A 142 -3.44 11.58 -8.26
C LEU A 142 -2.20 12.47 -8.21
N ASN A 143 -2.31 13.61 -7.55
CA ASN A 143 -1.19 14.52 -7.37
C ASN A 143 -0.37 14.11 -6.14
N PRO A 144 0.94 13.78 -6.26
CA PRO A 144 1.76 13.38 -5.12
C PRO A 144 1.82 14.45 -4.01
N SER A 145 1.72 15.73 -4.39
CA SER A 145 1.73 16.85 -3.44
C SER A 145 0.56 16.83 -2.44
N ASP A 146 -0.56 16.16 -2.77
CA ASP A 146 -1.68 15.97 -1.83
C ASP A 146 -1.32 15.06 -0.63
N PHE A 147 -0.20 14.35 -0.70
CA PHE A 147 0.22 13.35 0.28
C PHE A 147 1.58 13.66 0.94
N ASP A 148 2.11 14.88 0.79
CA ASP A 148 3.45 15.27 1.28
C ASP A 148 4.59 14.46 0.60
N LEU A 149 4.35 13.98 -0.63
CA LEU A 149 5.29 13.20 -1.44
C LEU A 149 6.06 14.06 -2.44
#